data_AF-E5R507-F1
#
_entry.id   AF-E5R507-F1
#
_cell.length_a   1.000
_cell.length_b   1.000
_cell.length_c   1.000
_cell.angle_alpha   90.00
_cell.angle_beta   90.00
_cell.angle_gamma   90.00
#
_symmetry.space_group_name_H-M   'P 1'
#
loop_
_entity.id
_entity.type
_entity.pdbx_description
1 polymer ?
#
loop_
_entity_poly.entity_id
_entity_poly.type
_entity_poly.pdbx_seq_one_letter_code
_entity_poly.pdbx_strand_id
1 'polypeptide(L)'
;MLGSGARRPNPRISVKNAVFAKIVVGFDKAEFTIHQDLLTHHSPFFRAALTGKFEESETKEVVLADTKPEIVEFFVHWLYYGRFPEDRDDAALVDLWTCDDEKGSRKKTRNLIRLYIFCDKYDVPQLRHTVMDELYSVMTFRAGRLPDPSITSEAFEKLPDESGMCPVRY
;
A
#
# COMPACT_ATOMS: atom_id res chain seq x y z
N MET A 1 -3.05 -25.07 -18.27
CA MET A 1 -1.60 -25.24 -18.09
C MET A 1 -1.14 -24.17 -17.11
N LEU A 2 -0.82 -24.55 -15.87
CA LEU A 2 -0.36 -23.62 -14.84
C LEU A 2 1.13 -23.35 -15.05
N GLY A 3 1.46 -22.13 -15.48
CA GLY A 3 2.85 -21.69 -15.58
C GLY A 3 3.46 -21.63 -14.18
N SER A 4 4.49 -22.43 -13.94
CA SER A 4 5.35 -22.40 -12.77
C SER A 4 5.84 -20.97 -12.50
N GLY A 5 5.32 -20.34 -11.45
CA GLY A 5 5.70 -19.00 -11.03
C GLY A 5 7.13 -18.96 -10.48
N ALA A 6 8.12 -18.88 -11.37
CA ALA A 6 9.49 -18.61 -10.96
C ALA A 6 9.51 -17.28 -10.17
N ARG A 7 9.94 -17.36 -8.92
CA ARG A 7 10.04 -16.19 -8.02
C ARG A 7 10.99 -15.18 -8.66
N ARG A 8 10.48 -13.98 -8.97
CA ARG A 8 11.32 -12.92 -9.53
C ARG A 8 12.39 -12.53 -8.52
N PRO A 9 13.64 -12.30 -8.93
CA PRO A 9 14.67 -11.81 -8.03
C PRO A 9 14.27 -10.42 -7.51
N ASN A 10 14.63 -10.13 -6.26
CA ASN A 10 14.42 -8.81 -5.68
C ASN A 10 15.17 -7.74 -6.49
N PRO A 11 14.60 -6.54 -6.67
CA PRO A 11 15.28 -5.44 -7.36
C PRO A 11 16.59 -5.05 -6.68
N ARG A 12 17.62 -4.77 -7.50
CA ARG A 12 18.88 -4.23 -7.00
C ARG A 12 18.85 -2.70 -7.09
N ILE A 13 18.59 -2.06 -5.96
CA ILE A 13 18.50 -0.60 -5.83
C ILE A 13 19.81 0.10 -6.28
N SER A 14 20.96 -0.55 -6.12
CA SER A 14 22.28 0.00 -6.49
C SER A 14 22.65 -0.16 -7.98
N VAL A 15 21.68 -0.37 -8.88
CA VAL A 15 21.96 -0.51 -10.31
C VAL A 15 22.49 0.80 -10.89
N LYS A 16 23.48 0.73 -11.79
CA LYS A 16 23.96 1.92 -12.51
C LYS A 16 22.85 2.42 -13.43
N ASN A 17 22.66 3.74 -13.48
CA ASN A 17 21.60 4.40 -14.25
C ASN A 17 20.20 3.90 -13.88
N ALA A 18 19.90 3.84 -12.59
CA ALA A 18 18.59 3.45 -12.09
C ALA A 18 17.48 4.33 -12.70
N VAL A 19 16.37 3.70 -13.07
CA VAL A 19 15.19 4.38 -13.59
C VAL A 19 14.25 4.67 -12.42
N PHE A 20 13.80 5.92 -12.36
CA PHE A 20 12.85 6.40 -11.37
C PHE A 20 11.52 6.68 -12.04
N ALA A 21 10.44 6.42 -11.32
CA ALA A 21 9.10 6.81 -11.69
C ALA A 21 8.55 7.80 -10.66
N LYS A 22 7.69 8.70 -11.12
CA LYS A 22 6.98 9.68 -10.30
C LYS A 22 5.54 9.19 -10.07
N ILE A 23 5.10 9.18 -8.82
CA ILE A 23 3.69 9.00 -8.47
C ILE A 23 3.15 10.34 -8.03
N VAL A 24 2.10 10.83 -8.69
CA VAL A 24 1.41 12.10 -8.37
C VAL A 24 0.09 11.76 -7.69
N VAL A 25 -0.13 12.27 -6.48
CA VAL A 25 -1.20 11.79 -5.58
C VAL A 25 -2.13 12.92 -5.17
N GLY A 26 -3.44 12.66 -5.26
CA GLY A 26 -4.48 13.54 -4.75
C GLY A 26 -4.60 14.88 -5.49
N PHE A 27 -5.50 15.74 -4.98
CA PHE A 27 -5.76 17.08 -5.54
C PHE A 27 -4.58 18.04 -5.41
N ASP A 28 -3.83 17.93 -4.30
CA ASP A 28 -2.66 18.75 -4.03
C ASP A 28 -1.42 18.33 -4.85
N LYS A 29 -1.55 17.29 -5.70
CA LYS A 29 -0.49 16.75 -6.56
C LYS A 29 0.81 16.46 -5.80
N ALA A 30 0.70 15.80 -4.65
CA ALA A 30 1.87 15.35 -3.91
C ALA A 30 2.69 14.39 -4.77
N GLU A 31 4.00 14.63 -4.89
CA GLU A 31 4.88 13.87 -5.79
C GLU A 31 5.82 12.94 -5.03
N PHE A 32 5.90 11.68 -5.45
CA PHE A 32 6.79 10.66 -4.90
C PHE A 32 7.70 10.12 -5.99
N THR A 33 9.02 10.25 -5.82
CA THR A 33 10.00 9.69 -6.77
C THR A 33 10.54 8.36 -6.23
N ILE A 34 10.31 7.28 -6.97
CA ILE A 34 10.55 5.90 -6.50
C ILE A 34 11.32 5.12 -7.56
N HIS A 35 12.15 4.17 -7.15
CA HIS A 35 12.77 3.22 -8.09
C HIS A 35 11.69 2.46 -8.86
N GLN A 36 11.68 2.58 -10.19
CA GLN A 36 10.69 1.93 -11.05
C GLN A 36 10.69 0.41 -10.84
N ASP A 37 11.86 -0.19 -10.63
CA ASP A 37 11.99 -1.63 -10.42
C ASP A 37 11.26 -2.11 -9.16
N LEU A 38 11.20 -1.30 -8.09
CA LEU A 38 10.43 -1.65 -6.89
C LEU A 38 8.93 -1.69 -7.18
N LEU A 39 8.42 -0.64 -7.84
CA LEU A 39 7.00 -0.56 -8.22
C LEU A 39 6.60 -1.72 -9.12
N THR A 40 7.35 -1.93 -10.19
CA THR A 40 7.04 -2.95 -11.20
C THR A 40 7.29 -4.37 -10.70
N HIS A 41 8.16 -4.58 -9.70
CA HIS A 41 8.34 -5.89 -9.08
C HIS A 41 7.13 -6.27 -8.22
N HIS A 42 6.66 -5.34 -7.38
CA HIS A 42 5.62 -5.60 -6.38
C HIS A 42 4.19 -5.40 -6.88
N SER A 43 4.00 -4.77 -8.04
CA SER A 43 2.68 -4.51 -8.60
C SER A 43 2.58 -4.79 -10.10
N PRO A 44 1.77 -5.75 -10.53
CA PRO A 44 1.41 -5.94 -11.92
C PRO A 44 0.77 -4.69 -12.55
N PHE A 45 -0.03 -3.93 -11.79
CA PHE A 45 -0.58 -2.64 -12.24
C PHE A 45 0.52 -1.65 -12.59
N PHE A 46 1.44 -1.35 -11.67
CA PHE A 46 2.53 -0.38 -11.94
C PHE A 46 3.47 -0.89 -13.04
N ARG A 47 3.65 -2.21 -13.16
CA ARG A 47 4.37 -2.81 -14.30
C ARG A 47 3.67 -2.51 -15.62
N ALA A 48 2.38 -2.76 -15.72
CA ALA A 48 1.62 -2.49 -16.93
C ALA A 48 1.65 -0.99 -17.28
N ALA A 49 1.54 -0.11 -16.30
CA ALA A 49 1.62 1.34 -16.51
C ALA A 49 3.01 1.81 -16.97
N LEU A 50 4.07 1.42 -16.25
CA LEU A 50 5.42 1.99 -16.44
C LEU A 50 6.26 1.30 -17.51
N THR A 51 5.90 0.09 -17.93
CA THR A 51 6.60 -0.67 -18.98
C THR A 51 5.69 -1.06 -20.14
N GLY A 52 4.45 -0.58 -20.14
CA GLY A 52 3.48 -0.85 -21.21
C GLY A 52 3.72 -0.01 -22.45
N LYS A 53 2.65 0.21 -23.21
CA LYS A 53 2.61 1.05 -24.42
C LYS A 53 1.82 2.34 -24.21
N PHE A 54 1.53 2.68 -22.96
CA PHE A 54 0.75 3.86 -22.59
C PHE A 54 1.68 5.04 -22.31
N GLU A 55 1.13 6.25 -22.24
CA GLU A 55 1.89 7.50 -22.06
C GLU A 55 2.76 7.47 -20.79
N GLU A 56 2.28 6.81 -19.73
CA GLU A 56 2.98 6.61 -18.47
C GLU A 56 4.31 5.85 -18.64
N SER A 57 4.42 5.02 -19.67
CA SER A 57 5.66 4.32 -20.00
C SER A 57 6.72 5.25 -20.60
N GLU A 58 6.31 6.35 -21.23
CA GLU A 58 7.20 7.37 -21.77
C GLU A 58 7.54 8.43 -20.72
N THR A 59 6.53 8.92 -19.99
CA THR A 59 6.69 9.98 -18.99
C THR A 59 7.27 9.48 -17.67
N LYS A 60 7.16 8.18 -17.39
CA LYS A 60 7.45 7.55 -16.09
C LYS A 60 6.65 8.18 -14.94
N GLU A 61 5.47 8.69 -15.24
CA GLU A 61 4.57 9.33 -14.28
C GLU A 61 3.26 8.55 -14.16
N VAL A 62 2.77 8.34 -12.93
CA VAL A 62 1.48 7.71 -12.66
C VAL A 62 0.67 8.59 -11.71
N VAL A 63 -0.55 8.96 -12.12
CA VAL A 63 -1.45 9.82 -11.34
C VAL A 63 -2.45 8.97 -10.56
N LEU A 64 -2.49 9.15 -9.23
CA LEU A 64 -3.39 8.48 -8.30
C LEU A 64 -4.35 9.50 -7.66
N ALA A 65 -5.32 9.97 -8.44
CA ALA A 65 -6.22 11.06 -8.03
C ALA A 65 -7.06 10.76 -6.77
N ASP A 66 -7.53 9.52 -6.61
CA ASP A 66 -8.39 9.12 -5.48
C ASP A 66 -7.63 8.57 -4.28
N THR A 67 -6.29 8.60 -4.31
CA THR A 67 -5.45 8.10 -3.22
C THR A 67 -5.01 9.26 -2.34
N LYS A 68 -4.96 9.04 -1.03
CA LYS A 68 -4.44 10.04 -0.11
C LYS A 68 -2.91 9.95 -0.01
N PRO A 69 -2.17 11.07 0.07
CA PRO A 69 -0.72 11.06 0.16
C PRO A 69 -0.17 10.17 1.29
N GLU A 70 -0.82 10.14 2.46
CA GLU A 70 -0.37 9.31 3.59
C GLU A 70 -0.34 7.81 3.27
N ILE A 71 -1.22 7.33 2.39
CA ILE A 71 -1.25 5.91 2.00
C ILE A 71 -0.06 5.59 1.09
N VAL A 72 0.34 6.54 0.25
CA VAL A 72 1.52 6.38 -0.61
C VAL A 72 2.81 6.47 0.21
N GLU A 73 2.87 7.30 1.25
CA GLU A 73 3.98 7.30 2.21
C GLU A 73 4.20 5.90 2.83
N PHE A 74 3.13 5.25 3.31
CA PHE A 74 3.24 3.90 3.89
C PHE A 74 3.62 2.84 2.86
N PHE A 75 3.08 2.94 1.65
CA PHE A 75 3.45 2.04 0.55
C PHE A 75 4.93 2.19 0.19
N VAL A 76 5.42 3.43 0.04
CA VAL A 76 6.82 3.72 -0.27
C VAL A 76 7.73 3.22 0.85
N HIS A 77 7.39 3.51 2.11
CA HIS A 77 8.15 2.99 3.25
C HIS A 77 8.25 1.45 3.20
N TRP A 78 7.14 0.77 2.94
CA TRP A 78 7.15 -0.69 2.82
C TRP A 78 7.98 -1.19 1.62
N LEU A 79 7.96 -0.51 0.47
CA LEU A 79 8.80 -0.91 -0.68
C LEU A 79 10.29 -0.94 -0.35
N TYR A 80 10.76 -0.01 0.48
CA TYR A 80 12.18 0.08 0.85
C TYR A 80 12.56 -0.78 2.06
N TYR A 81 11.68 -0.91 3.04
CA TYR A 81 12.00 -1.56 4.31
C TYR A 81 11.35 -2.93 4.52
N GLY A 82 10.32 -3.27 3.74
CA GLY A 82 9.55 -4.51 3.88
C GLY A 82 8.73 -4.59 5.17
N ARG A 83 8.56 -3.47 5.88
CA ARG A 83 7.82 -3.34 7.14
C ARG A 83 7.14 -1.97 7.21
N PHE A 84 6.24 -1.79 8.18
CA PHE A 84 5.62 -0.50 8.46
C PHE A 84 6.48 0.40 9.37
N PRO A 85 6.15 1.70 9.50
CA PRO A 85 6.85 2.61 10.39
C PRO A 85 6.83 2.15 11.86
N GLU A 86 7.95 2.36 12.55
CA GLU A 86 8.20 2.05 13.96
C GLU A 86 9.01 3.19 14.60
N ASP A 87 9.13 3.21 15.93
CA ASP A 87 9.76 4.30 16.72
C ASP A 87 11.18 4.72 16.31
N ARG A 88 11.87 3.90 15.50
CA ARG A 88 13.21 4.17 14.96
C ARG A 88 13.22 4.94 13.63
N ASP A 89 12.05 5.12 13.00
CA ASP A 89 11.91 5.82 11.73
C ASP A 89 11.62 7.31 11.96
N ASP A 90 11.34 8.06 10.89
CA ASP A 90 11.00 9.47 10.97
C ASP A 90 9.78 9.72 11.87
N ALA A 91 9.92 10.65 12.82
CA ALA A 91 8.91 10.89 13.84
C ALA A 91 7.56 11.34 13.25
N ALA A 92 7.58 12.17 12.18
CA ALA A 92 6.35 12.62 11.55
C ALA A 92 5.63 11.49 10.81
N LEU A 93 6.39 10.58 10.18
CA LEU A 93 5.83 9.37 9.56
C LEU A 93 5.27 8.39 10.59
N VAL A 94 5.98 8.19 11.71
CA VAL A 94 5.50 7.35 12.83
C VAL A 94 4.23 7.94 13.43
N ASP A 95 4.17 9.26 13.60
CA ASP A 95 2.97 9.95 14.04
C ASP A 95 1.81 9.72 13.06
N LEU A 96 2.06 9.89 11.76
CA LEU A 96 1.06 9.63 10.71
C LEU A 96 0.55 8.18 10.75
N TRP A 97 1.42 7.21 11.06
CA TRP A 97 1.12 5.79 11.10
C TRP A 97 0.37 5.36 12.38
N THR A 98 0.86 5.74 13.56
CA THR A 98 0.45 5.17 14.85
C THR A 98 -0.05 6.16 15.89
N CYS A 99 0.19 7.48 15.79
CA CYS A 99 -0.20 8.36 16.89
C CYS A 99 -1.71 8.60 16.93
N ASP A 100 -2.35 8.12 18.00
CA ASP A 100 -3.66 8.56 18.46
C ASP A 100 -3.50 9.19 19.85
N ASP A 101 -4.38 10.13 20.14
CA ASP A 101 -4.74 10.60 21.49
C ASP A 101 -5.14 9.42 22.42
N GLU A 102 -5.56 9.69 23.66
CA GLU A 102 -5.83 8.71 24.74
C GLU A 102 -6.75 7.49 24.38
N LYS A 103 -7.25 7.38 23.13
CA LYS A 103 -8.04 6.29 22.56
C LYS A 103 -7.29 5.38 21.56
N GLY A 104 -6.02 5.66 21.24
CA GLY A 104 -4.91 4.75 20.89
C GLY A 104 -5.00 3.69 19.76
N SER A 105 -6.16 3.31 19.23
CA SER A 105 -6.30 2.14 18.32
C SER A 105 -7.02 2.43 16.99
N ARG A 106 -7.41 3.67 16.72
CA ARG A 106 -8.27 4.00 15.57
C ARG A 106 -7.48 4.36 14.31
N LYS A 107 -6.40 5.13 14.42
CA LYS A 107 -5.64 5.61 13.26
C LYS A 107 -4.82 4.52 12.60
N LYS A 108 -4.07 3.72 13.35
CA LYS A 108 -3.32 2.59 12.78
C LYS A 108 -4.24 1.61 12.04
N THR A 109 -5.34 1.21 12.68
CA THR A 109 -6.37 0.33 12.07
C THR A 109 -6.97 0.94 10.80
N ARG A 110 -7.28 2.24 10.82
CA ARG A 110 -7.79 2.98 9.66
C ARG A 110 -6.78 3.02 8.52
N ASN A 111 -5.51 3.29 8.83
CA ASN A 111 -4.43 3.33 7.84
C ASN A 111 -4.22 1.95 7.21
N LEU A 112 -4.24 0.88 8.01
CA LEU A 112 -4.17 -0.50 7.53
C LEU A 112 -5.31 -0.83 6.58
N ILE A 113 -6.56 -0.50 6.93
CA ILE A 113 -7.71 -0.77 6.05
C ILE A 113 -7.61 0.02 4.75
N ARG A 114 -7.24 1.30 4.80
CA ARG A 114 -7.03 2.12 3.59
C ARG A 114 -5.89 1.59 2.72
N LEU A 115 -4.81 1.13 3.35
CA LEU A 115 -3.68 0.53 2.65
C LEU A 115 -4.07 -0.83 2.03
N TYR A 116 -4.93 -1.61 2.68
CA TYR A 116 -5.50 -2.82 2.08
C TYR A 116 -6.28 -2.50 0.80
N ILE A 117 -7.18 -1.51 0.85
CA ILE A 117 -7.95 -1.05 -0.33
C ILE A 117 -7.00 -0.58 -1.44
N PHE A 118 -5.94 0.15 -1.09
CA PHE A 118 -4.89 0.54 -2.04
C PHE A 118 -4.21 -0.68 -2.69
N CYS A 119 -3.86 -1.70 -1.90
CA CYS A 119 -3.25 -2.93 -2.40
C CYS A 119 -4.19 -3.76 -3.27
N ASP A 120 -5.50 -3.64 -3.05
CA ASP A 120 -6.51 -4.24 -3.92
C ASP A 120 -6.58 -3.50 -5.26
N LYS A 121 -6.81 -2.19 -5.20
CA LYS A 121 -6.93 -1.32 -6.38
C LYS A 121 -5.71 -1.36 -7.29
N TYR A 122 -4.50 -1.36 -6.73
CA TYR A 122 -3.24 -1.28 -7.48
C TYR A 122 -2.48 -2.60 -7.52
N ASP A 123 -3.16 -3.71 -7.22
CA ASP A 123 -2.63 -5.07 -7.28
C ASP A 123 -1.23 -5.18 -6.64
N VAL A 124 -1.15 -5.09 -5.31
CA VAL A 124 0.10 -5.22 -4.53
C VAL A 124 -0.02 -6.41 -3.56
N PRO A 125 0.06 -7.67 -4.03
CA PRO A 125 -0.32 -8.84 -3.23
C PRO A 125 0.52 -9.04 -1.96
N GLN A 126 1.84 -8.82 -2.03
CA GLN A 126 2.71 -9.03 -0.87
C GLN A 126 2.47 -7.99 0.23
N LEU A 127 2.19 -6.73 -0.16
CA LEU A 127 1.79 -5.72 0.81
C LEU A 127 0.41 -6.03 1.39
N ARG A 128 -0.54 -6.52 0.58
CA ARG A 128 -1.86 -6.94 1.06
C ARG A 128 -1.75 -7.97 2.19
N HIS A 129 -0.89 -8.98 2.04
CA HIS A 129 -0.61 -9.94 3.11
C HIS A 129 0.03 -9.29 4.33
N THR A 130 1.04 -8.43 4.13
CA THR A 130 1.70 -7.70 5.24
C THR A 130 0.70 -6.85 6.03
N VAL A 131 -0.25 -6.20 5.34
CA VAL A 131 -1.33 -5.43 5.96
C VAL A 131 -2.24 -6.34 6.78
N MET A 132 -2.60 -7.52 6.26
CA MET A 132 -3.45 -8.48 6.99
C MET A 132 -2.76 -9.02 8.24
N ASP A 133 -1.48 -9.35 8.17
CA ASP A 133 -0.68 -9.82 9.31
C ASP A 133 -0.64 -8.74 10.42
N GLU A 134 -0.40 -7.49 10.03
CA GLU A 134 -0.37 -6.36 10.96
C GLU A 134 -1.76 -6.07 11.55
N LEU A 135 -2.80 -6.14 10.73
CA LEU A 135 -4.18 -5.95 11.19
C LEU A 135 -4.60 -7.03 12.18
N TYR A 136 -4.26 -8.29 11.90
CA TYR A 136 -4.48 -9.41 12.81
C TYR A 136 -3.74 -9.18 14.13
N SER A 137 -2.47 -8.76 14.07
CA SER A 137 -1.67 -8.45 15.26
C SER A 137 -2.32 -7.36 16.13
N VAL A 138 -2.78 -6.27 15.52
CA VAL A 138 -3.47 -5.18 16.22
C VAL A 138 -4.77 -5.67 16.87
N MET A 139 -5.59 -6.43 16.15
CA MET A 139 -6.90 -6.90 16.63
C MET A 139 -6.78 -7.98 17.70
N THR A 140 -5.74 -8.80 17.68
CA THR A 140 -5.60 -9.93 18.62
C THR A 140 -4.78 -9.58 19.85
N PHE A 141 -3.71 -8.81 19.72
CA PHE A 141 -2.79 -8.54 20.82
C PHE A 141 -3.02 -7.20 21.52
N ARG A 142 -3.58 -6.19 20.85
CA ARG A 142 -3.64 -4.82 21.39
C ARG A 142 -5.03 -4.27 21.62
N ALA A 143 -6.02 -4.71 20.85
CA ALA A 143 -7.38 -4.23 20.98
C ALA A 143 -8.37 -5.39 21.04
N GLY A 144 -8.82 -5.76 22.25
CA GLY A 144 -10.06 -6.54 22.43
C GLY A 144 -11.32 -5.77 21.99
N ARG A 145 -11.21 -4.86 21.01
CA ARG A 145 -12.27 -4.00 20.47
C ARG A 145 -12.22 -4.07 18.95
N LEU A 146 -13.39 -4.27 18.35
CA LEU A 146 -13.56 -4.29 16.89
C LEU A 146 -13.22 -2.93 16.26
N PRO A 147 -12.83 -2.90 14.96
CA PRO A 147 -12.67 -1.67 14.21
C PRO A 147 -13.92 -0.80 14.24
N ASP A 148 -13.72 0.51 14.05
CA ASP A 148 -14.83 1.45 13.98
C ASP A 148 -15.77 1.11 12.80
N PRO A 149 -17.10 1.03 13.02
CA PRO A 149 -18.06 0.66 11.98
C PRO A 149 -17.99 1.54 10.72
N SER A 150 -17.62 2.82 10.86
CA SER A 150 -17.48 3.73 9.71
C SER A 150 -16.39 3.26 8.75
N ILE A 151 -15.32 2.66 9.27
CA ILE A 151 -14.18 2.19 8.47
C ILE A 151 -14.47 0.84 7.84
N THR A 152 -15.20 -0.04 8.56
CA THR A 152 -15.66 -1.29 7.95
C THR A 152 -16.62 -1.02 6.79
N SER A 153 -17.53 -0.05 6.93
CA SER A 153 -18.42 0.34 5.83
C SER A 153 -17.65 0.89 4.63
N GLU A 154 -16.65 1.75 4.84
CA GLU A 154 -15.78 2.24 3.75
C GLU A 154 -15.09 1.09 3.00
N ALA A 155 -14.62 0.07 3.73
CA ALA A 155 -14.01 -1.11 3.11
C ALA A 155 -15.01 -1.90 2.25
N PHE A 156 -16.22 -2.16 2.78
CA PHE A 156 -17.27 -2.87 2.04
C PHE A 156 -17.74 -2.12 0.79
N GLU A 157 -17.74 -0.79 0.81
CA GLU A 157 -18.13 0.01 -0.36
C GLU A 157 -17.06 0.03 -1.46
N LYS A 158 -15.78 -0.08 -1.09
CA LYS A 158 -14.65 0.09 -2.02
C LYS A 158 -14.03 -1.21 -2.51
N LEU A 159 -14.29 -2.33 -1.83
CA LEU A 159 -13.77 -3.63 -2.19
C LEU A 159 -14.80 -4.45 -2.98
N PRO A 160 -14.37 -5.29 -3.94
CA PRO A 160 -15.26 -6.25 -4.58
C PRO A 160 -15.72 -7.32 -3.59
N ASP A 161 -16.89 -7.93 -3.84
CA ASP A 161 -17.48 -8.98 -3.00
C ASP A 161 -16.58 -10.22 -2.83
N GLU A 162 -15.66 -10.45 -3.77
CA GLU A 162 -14.70 -11.57 -3.74
C GLU A 162 -13.44 -11.24 -2.91
N SER A 163 -13.32 -10.03 -2.36
CA SER A 163 -12.16 -9.65 -1.56
C SER A 163 -12.09 -10.47 -0.28
N GLY A 164 -10.89 -10.89 0.12
CA GLY A 164 -10.68 -11.67 1.36
C GLY A 164 -11.13 -10.95 2.65
N MET A 165 -11.33 -9.63 2.61
CA MET A 165 -11.93 -8.87 3.71
C MET A 165 -13.47 -8.88 3.73
N CYS A 166 -14.12 -9.31 2.65
CA CYS A 166 -15.57 -9.34 2.47
C CYS A 166 -16.06 -10.79 2.24
N PRO A 167 -15.90 -11.74 3.17
CA PRO A 167 -16.36 -13.10 2.93
C PRO A 167 -17.90 -13.11 2.80
N VAL A 168 -18.36 -13.72 1.71
CA VAL A 168 -19.75 -13.87 1.22
C VAL A 168 -20.79 -13.88 2.34
N ARG A 169 -21.82 -13.02 2.21
CA ARG A 169 -22.98 -12.99 3.10
C ARG A 169 -23.70 -14.34 3.06
N TYR A 170 -23.68 -15.08 4.18
CA TYR A 170 -24.54 -16.24 4.41
C TYR A 170 -25.97 -15.80 4.73
#